data_AF-A0A2V2UFB4-F1
#
_entry.id   AF-A0A2V2UFB4-F1
#
_cell.length_a   1.000
_cell.length_b   1.000
_cell.length_c   1.000
_cell.angle_alpha   90.00
_cell.angle_beta   90.00
_cell.angle_gamma   90.00
#
_symmetry.space_group_name_H-M   'P 1'
#
loop_
_entity.id
_entity.type
_entity.pdbx_description
1 polymer ?
#
loop_
_entity_poly.entity_id
_entity_poly.type
_entity_poly.pdbx_seq_one_letter_code
_entity_poly.pdbx_strand_id
1 'polypeptide(L)'
;MRKNISSVIQETTFDVGLDQYSTDNGGTSATAAAAAAATTTATRTPRKNLERDHHSGLDSNLTTLIDFKKALLEEQKKGEERIQELNNSIESAKKQIDDERVQLEEFRVKLKQTNEQKDTELTRYTEMKTTLIEARNRMKSMDDKGGSAAAVKSRRDRYDMSKLAKNLEQIERDIQTKKLTKDEERKLVARSKEIATKLHSLNALHKKEDDYRNMSSQYEGLRTKMNKIFDQRSDFGNKIGNLKANLDTLLNLRESLYQDRRTIIRAVREAKAKLEMVETQLNAIQFRKSRQAAAENRQRRQQYQRRQPRDNEERRESLQERSRRNRENQERWNIMKEAALKKMSSGEKLTFDEMRLIYDEGSSSD
;
A
#
# COMPACT_ATOMS: atom_id res chain seq x y z
N MET A 1 44.47 34.05 35.49
CA MET A 1 43.67 32.84 35.73
C MET A 1 43.41 32.15 34.39
N ARG A 2 44.14 31.07 34.12
CA ARG A 2 43.94 30.20 32.94
C ARG A 2 42.87 29.18 33.29
N LYS A 3 41.87 28.97 32.43
CA LYS A 3 41.08 27.74 32.45
C LYS A 3 41.10 27.13 31.06
N ASN A 4 41.67 25.93 31.03
CA ASN A 4 41.82 25.03 29.91
C ASN A 4 40.44 24.58 29.41
N ILE A 5 40.27 24.61 28.09
CA ILE A 5 39.28 23.79 27.40
C ILE A 5 40.07 22.62 26.85
N SER A 6 39.82 21.42 27.37
CA SER A 6 40.32 20.18 26.79
C SER A 6 39.25 19.10 26.87
N SER A 7 39.09 18.44 25.73
CA SER A 7 38.61 17.07 25.53
C SER A 7 37.26 16.66 26.12
N VAL A 8 36.25 16.48 25.26
CA VAL A 8 35.49 15.22 25.16
C VAL A 8 35.02 15.06 23.71
N ILE A 9 35.75 14.25 22.93
CA ILE A 9 35.22 13.56 21.76
C ILE A 9 34.94 12.14 22.28
N GLN A 10 33.67 11.76 22.35
CA GLN A 10 33.28 10.37 22.54
C GLN A 10 32.76 9.85 21.20
N GLU A 11 33.55 8.94 20.64
CA GLU A 11 33.14 8.00 19.61
C GLU A 11 32.11 7.05 20.21
N THR A 12 30.93 6.94 19.61
CA THR A 12 29.98 5.87 19.88
C THR A 12 30.02 4.86 18.75
N THR A 13 30.90 3.88 18.91
CA THR A 13 30.82 2.56 18.30
C THR A 13 29.64 1.81 18.92
N PHE A 14 28.68 1.40 18.10
CA PHE A 14 27.68 0.39 18.47
C PHE A 14 28.00 -0.90 17.69
N ASP A 15 28.57 -1.83 18.43
CA ASP A 15 28.65 -3.27 18.16
C ASP A 15 27.89 -3.97 19.29
N VAL A 16 27.66 -5.28 19.16
CA VAL A 16 26.86 -6.21 20.00
C VAL A 16 25.38 -6.27 19.58
N GLY A 17 24.78 -7.42 19.29
CA GLY A 17 25.24 -8.79 19.42
C GLY A 17 24.02 -9.72 19.28
N LEU A 18 24.27 -10.87 18.66
CA LEU A 18 23.42 -12.05 18.56
C LEU A 18 23.04 -12.58 19.95
N ASP A 19 21.79 -13.04 20.11
CA ASP A 19 21.31 -14.13 20.99
C ASP A 19 19.86 -14.39 20.53
N GLN A 20 19.47 -15.46 19.82
CA GLN A 20 19.51 -16.90 20.12
C GLN A 20 19.11 -17.26 21.55
N TYR A 21 17.80 -17.46 21.75
CA TYR A 21 17.29 -18.45 22.68
C TYR A 21 16.48 -19.52 21.93
N SER A 22 16.74 -20.74 22.39
CA SER A 22 16.39 -22.04 21.84
C SER A 22 15.19 -22.63 22.59
N THR A 23 14.42 -23.52 21.92
CA THR A 23 13.77 -24.78 22.41
C THR A 23 12.90 -24.75 23.69
N ASP A 24 11.78 -25.45 23.86
CA ASP A 24 11.34 -26.73 23.30
C ASP A 24 9.88 -27.04 23.71
N ASN A 25 9.27 -27.96 22.96
CA ASN A 25 8.29 -29.00 23.33
C ASN A 25 6.92 -28.72 23.99
N GLY A 26 5.87 -29.19 23.32
CA GLY A 26 5.23 -30.46 23.75
C GLY A 26 3.76 -30.44 24.21
N GLY A 27 2.90 -31.10 23.43
CA GLY A 27 2.00 -32.14 23.97
C GLY A 27 0.56 -31.79 24.38
N THR A 28 -0.38 -32.08 23.47
CA THR A 28 -1.64 -32.85 23.68
C THR A 28 -2.40 -32.80 25.01
N SER A 29 -3.67 -32.39 24.95
CA SER A 29 -4.90 -33.14 25.37
C SER A 29 -6.08 -32.15 25.50
N ALA A 30 -7.10 -32.26 24.65
CA ALA A 30 -8.34 -33.01 24.88
C ALA A 30 -9.18 -32.51 26.07
N THR A 31 -10.28 -31.80 25.77
CA THR A 31 -11.55 -31.76 26.54
C THR A 31 -12.55 -31.00 25.65
N ALA A 32 -13.36 -31.70 24.84
CA ALA A 32 -14.70 -32.18 25.19
C ALA A 32 -15.63 -31.05 25.69
N ALA A 33 -16.43 -30.48 24.79
CA ALA A 33 -17.57 -29.64 25.15
C ALA A 33 -18.82 -30.07 24.35
N ALA A 34 -19.60 -30.90 25.03
CA ALA A 34 -21.06 -30.98 25.05
C ALA A 34 -21.81 -30.91 23.71
N ALA A 35 -22.07 -32.08 23.15
CA ALA A 35 -23.27 -32.32 22.36
C ALA A 35 -24.52 -32.12 23.24
N ALA A 36 -25.33 -31.12 22.93
CA ALA A 36 -26.64 -30.93 23.53
C ALA A 36 -27.59 -32.03 23.01
N ALA A 37 -27.86 -33.03 23.84
CA ALA A 37 -28.91 -34.01 23.64
C ALA A 37 -30.28 -33.33 23.80
N ALA A 38 -30.94 -33.07 22.68
CA ALA A 38 -32.34 -32.64 22.67
C ALA A 38 -33.25 -33.86 22.96
N THR A 39 -33.77 -33.92 24.18
CA THR A 39 -34.88 -34.78 24.58
C THR A 39 -36.13 -34.38 23.79
N THR A 40 -36.53 -35.17 22.79
CA THR A 40 -37.83 -35.02 22.11
C THR A 40 -38.84 -35.97 22.73
N THR A 41 -39.68 -35.41 23.59
CA THR A 41 -40.88 -36.06 24.12
C THR A 41 -41.89 -36.27 22.99
N ALA A 42 -42.09 -37.52 22.58
CA ALA A 42 -43.12 -37.91 21.63
C ALA A 42 -44.52 -37.79 22.27
N THR A 43 -45.19 -36.67 22.03
CA THR A 43 -46.64 -36.54 22.24
C THR A 43 -47.36 -36.76 20.91
N ARG A 44 -48.12 -37.85 20.87
CA ARG A 44 -48.89 -38.34 19.74
C ARG A 44 -50.23 -37.61 19.69
N THR A 45 -50.39 -36.66 18.77
CA THR A 45 -51.66 -35.97 18.47
C THR A 45 -52.29 -36.51 17.18
N PRO A 46 -53.64 -36.50 17.05
CA PRO A 46 -54.33 -37.21 15.98
C PRO A 46 -54.22 -36.47 14.64
N ARG A 47 -53.90 -37.24 13.60
CA ARG A 47 -53.98 -36.85 12.19
C ARG A 47 -55.36 -36.27 11.86
N LYS A 48 -55.40 -34.97 11.57
CA LYS A 48 -56.24 -34.33 10.53
C LYS A 48 -55.73 -32.89 10.38
N ASN A 49 -55.39 -32.50 9.14
CA ASN A 49 -54.79 -31.22 8.69
C ASN A 49 -53.25 -31.12 8.70
N LEU A 50 -52.55 -31.94 7.88
CA LEU A 50 -51.12 -31.75 7.58
C LEU A 50 -50.85 -31.09 6.22
N GLU A 51 -51.81 -31.03 5.31
CA GLU A 51 -51.56 -30.57 3.94
C GLU A 51 -51.60 -29.04 3.78
N ARG A 52 -52.27 -28.32 4.70
CA ARG A 52 -52.46 -26.85 4.57
C ARG A 52 -51.33 -26.03 5.22
N ASP A 53 -50.64 -26.57 6.23
CA ASP A 53 -49.54 -25.88 6.94
C ASP A 53 -48.16 -26.07 6.30
N HIS A 54 -47.99 -27.07 5.43
CA HIS A 54 -46.71 -27.28 4.73
C HIS A 54 -46.43 -26.26 3.63
N HIS A 55 -47.46 -25.64 3.03
CA HIS A 55 -47.28 -24.64 1.99
C HIS A 55 -46.87 -23.26 2.56
N SER A 56 -47.40 -22.84 3.72
CA SER A 56 -47.10 -21.52 4.31
C SER A 56 -45.67 -21.42 4.88
N GLY A 57 -45.16 -22.50 5.50
CA GLY A 57 -43.78 -22.54 6.03
C GLY A 57 -42.70 -22.58 4.94
N LEU A 58 -42.99 -23.18 3.78
CA LEU A 58 -42.06 -23.20 2.64
C LEU A 58 -41.94 -21.82 1.97
N ASP A 59 -43.02 -21.04 1.94
CA ASP A 59 -43.04 -19.69 1.37
C ASP A 59 -42.35 -18.66 2.29
N SER A 60 -42.49 -18.81 3.62
CA SER A 60 -41.74 -17.99 4.57
C SER A 60 -40.22 -18.22 4.46
N ASN A 61 -39.78 -19.49 4.40
CA ASN A 61 -38.37 -19.82 4.24
C ASN A 61 -37.79 -19.37 2.89
N LEU A 62 -38.59 -19.45 1.82
CA LEU A 62 -38.19 -18.95 0.50
C LEU A 62 -37.97 -17.44 0.51
N THR A 63 -38.86 -16.69 1.16
CA THR A 63 -38.74 -15.22 1.29
C THR A 63 -37.46 -14.85 2.05
N THR A 64 -37.20 -15.48 3.19
CA THR A 64 -35.96 -15.27 3.97
C THR A 64 -34.71 -15.57 3.15
N LEU A 65 -34.73 -16.62 2.33
CA LEU A 65 -33.59 -17.02 1.50
C LEU A 65 -33.34 -16.03 0.34
N ILE A 66 -34.41 -15.46 -0.22
CA ILE A 66 -34.33 -14.40 -1.23
C ILE A 66 -33.76 -13.12 -0.62
N ASP A 67 -34.21 -12.74 0.58
CA ASP A 67 -33.70 -11.55 1.26
C ASP A 67 -32.25 -11.73 1.71
N PHE A 68 -31.88 -12.92 2.17
CA PHE A 68 -30.49 -13.27 2.43
C PHE A 68 -29.62 -13.22 1.17
N LYS A 69 -30.13 -13.68 0.01
CA LYS A 69 -29.45 -13.52 -1.29
C LYS A 69 -29.20 -12.05 -1.62
N LYS A 70 -30.20 -11.18 -1.43
CA LYS A 70 -30.05 -9.73 -1.68
C LYS A 70 -28.99 -9.12 -0.75
N ALA A 71 -29.01 -9.48 0.53
CA ALA A 71 -28.02 -9.00 1.50
C ALA A 71 -26.59 -9.43 1.10
N LEU A 72 -26.41 -10.70 0.69
CA LEU A 72 -25.11 -11.20 0.21
C LEU A 72 -24.64 -10.50 -1.08
N LEU A 73 -25.56 -10.20 -2.02
CA LEU A 73 -25.24 -9.43 -3.22
C LEU A 73 -24.77 -8.02 -2.88
N GLU A 74 -25.42 -7.37 -1.91
CA GLU A 74 -25.03 -6.04 -1.45
C GLU A 74 -23.69 -6.06 -0.71
N GLU A 75 -23.45 -7.07 0.14
CA GLU A 75 -22.17 -7.28 0.82
C GLU A 75 -21.03 -7.52 -0.19
N GLN A 76 -21.25 -8.36 -1.20
CA GLN A 76 -20.30 -8.59 -2.28
C GLN A 76 -19.97 -7.28 -3.01
N LYS A 77 -21.00 -6.53 -3.41
CA LYS A 77 -20.82 -5.25 -4.13
C LYS A 77 -20.04 -4.24 -3.30
N LYS A 78 -20.40 -4.05 -2.01
CA LYS A 78 -19.68 -3.16 -1.10
C LYS A 78 -18.23 -3.59 -0.90
N GLY A 79 -17.97 -4.90 -0.80
CA GLY A 79 -16.62 -5.43 -0.71
C GLY A 79 -15.79 -5.19 -1.98
N GLU A 80 -16.38 -5.34 -3.16
CA GLU A 80 -15.75 -5.03 -4.45
C GLU A 80 -15.43 -3.52 -4.59
N GLU A 81 -16.36 -2.65 -4.21
CA GLU A 81 -16.14 -1.19 -4.14
C GLU A 81 -14.99 -0.85 -3.19
N ARG A 82 -14.97 -1.46 -1.99
CA ARG A 82 -13.91 -1.25 -1.01
C ARG A 82 -12.54 -1.75 -1.51
N ILE A 83 -12.49 -2.86 -2.25
CA ILE A 83 -11.26 -3.33 -2.89
C ILE A 83 -10.75 -2.29 -3.88
N GLN A 84 -11.64 -1.65 -4.65
CA GLN A 84 -11.26 -0.62 -5.60
C GLN A 84 -10.72 0.63 -4.91
N GLU A 85 -11.34 1.07 -3.82
CA GLU A 85 -10.83 2.17 -2.98
C GLU A 85 -9.45 1.86 -2.40
N LEU A 86 -9.23 0.64 -1.92
CA LEU A 86 -7.94 0.19 -1.40
C LEU A 86 -6.89 0.14 -2.53
N ASN A 87 -7.25 -0.30 -3.74
CA ASN A 87 -6.34 -0.26 -4.88
C ASN A 87 -5.87 1.18 -5.18
N ASN A 88 -6.80 2.13 -5.21
CA ASN A 88 -6.50 3.54 -5.45
C ASN A 88 -5.61 4.12 -4.33
N SER A 89 -5.90 3.78 -3.08
CA SER A 89 -5.13 4.23 -1.91
C SER A 89 -3.71 3.65 -1.92
N ILE A 90 -3.55 2.37 -2.27
CA ILE A 90 -2.25 1.72 -2.41
C ILE A 90 -1.44 2.40 -3.52
N GLU A 91 -2.05 2.70 -4.65
CA GLU A 91 -1.35 3.35 -5.77
C GLU A 91 -0.92 4.78 -5.41
N SER A 92 -1.78 5.53 -4.72
CA SER A 92 -1.42 6.84 -4.18
C SER A 92 -0.26 6.76 -3.18
N ALA A 93 -0.29 5.78 -2.26
CA ALA A 93 0.77 5.59 -1.27
C ALA A 93 2.10 5.21 -1.94
N LYS A 94 2.10 4.35 -2.96
CA LYS A 94 3.31 4.05 -3.74
C LYS A 94 3.88 5.30 -4.42
N LYS A 95 3.03 6.09 -5.06
CA LYS A 95 3.46 7.33 -5.71
C LYS A 95 4.11 8.29 -4.72
N GLN A 96 3.49 8.47 -3.54
CA GLN A 96 4.06 9.28 -2.47
C GLN A 96 5.41 8.74 -1.97
N ILE A 97 5.54 7.41 -1.82
CA ILE A 97 6.82 6.77 -1.45
C ILE A 97 7.90 7.06 -2.50
N ASP A 98 7.57 6.96 -3.78
CA ASP A 98 8.53 7.21 -4.86
C ASP A 98 8.93 8.70 -4.90
N ASP A 99 7.97 9.61 -4.76
CA ASP A 99 8.22 11.06 -4.68
C ASP A 99 9.12 11.41 -3.48
N GLU A 100 8.84 10.87 -2.29
CA GLU A 100 9.67 11.08 -1.10
C GLU A 100 11.07 10.46 -1.23
N ARG A 101 11.21 9.32 -1.92
CA ARG A 101 12.53 8.72 -2.22
C ARG A 101 13.36 9.59 -3.15
N VAL A 102 12.75 10.18 -4.16
CA VAL A 102 13.42 11.14 -5.05
C VAL A 102 13.88 12.35 -4.25
N GLN A 103 13.01 12.96 -3.43
CA GLN A 103 13.38 14.09 -2.58
C GLN A 103 14.50 13.74 -1.58
N LEU A 104 14.45 12.53 -1.00
CA LEU A 104 15.48 12.05 -0.09
C LEU A 104 16.84 11.99 -0.77
N GLU A 105 16.88 11.48 -2.00
CA GLU A 105 18.13 11.41 -2.77
C GLU A 105 18.63 12.80 -3.18
N GLU A 106 17.74 13.71 -3.58
CA GLU A 106 18.10 15.10 -3.85
C GLU A 106 18.75 15.78 -2.63
N PHE A 107 18.17 15.60 -1.44
CA PHE A 107 18.75 16.18 -0.22
C PHE A 107 20.06 15.49 0.18
N ARG A 108 20.22 14.19 -0.06
CA ARG A 108 21.51 13.50 0.14
C ARG A 108 22.60 14.05 -0.76
N VAL A 109 22.30 14.29 -2.04
CA VAL A 109 23.23 14.92 -2.98
C VAL A 109 23.59 16.33 -2.52
N LYS A 110 22.60 17.15 -2.13
CA LYS A 110 22.84 18.51 -1.59
C LYS A 110 23.69 18.48 -0.31
N LEU A 111 23.45 17.53 0.59
CA LEU A 111 24.23 17.35 1.81
C LEU A 111 25.68 16.95 1.49
N LYS A 112 25.89 16.06 0.50
CA LYS A 112 27.21 15.68 0.04
C LYS A 112 27.97 16.88 -0.53
N GLN A 113 27.34 17.66 -1.42
CA GLN A 113 27.91 18.89 -1.97
C GLN A 113 28.25 19.91 -0.86
N THR A 114 27.37 20.05 0.15
CA THR A 114 27.61 20.94 1.29
C THR A 114 28.78 20.46 2.15
N ASN A 115 28.96 19.14 2.32
CA ASN A 115 30.12 18.59 3.03
C ASN A 115 31.42 18.82 2.25
N GLU A 116 31.42 18.67 0.93
CA GLU A 116 32.59 18.98 0.08
C GLU A 116 32.95 20.48 0.17
N GLN A 117 31.95 21.37 0.14
CA GLN A 117 32.14 22.80 0.38
C GLN A 117 32.67 23.08 1.80
N LYS A 118 32.17 22.38 2.81
CA LYS A 118 32.65 22.50 4.19
C LYS A 118 34.13 22.14 4.29
N ASP A 119 34.55 21.03 3.70
CA ASP A 119 35.94 20.56 3.80
C ASP A 119 36.92 21.51 3.06
N THR A 120 36.52 22.01 1.90
CA THR A 120 37.31 23.01 1.14
C THR A 120 37.41 24.35 1.86
N GLU A 121 36.28 24.89 2.36
CA GLU A 121 36.29 26.15 3.10
C GLU A 121 36.95 26.01 4.48
N LEU A 122 36.91 24.83 5.10
CA LEU A 122 37.54 24.58 6.41
C LEU A 122 39.06 24.63 6.28
N THR A 123 39.59 24.05 5.21
CA THR A 123 41.02 24.14 4.87
C THR A 123 41.44 25.60 4.67
N ARG A 124 40.67 26.37 3.89
CA ARG A 124 40.93 27.82 3.74
C ARG A 124 40.86 28.56 5.07
N TYR A 125 39.92 28.17 5.93
CA TYR A 125 39.70 28.83 7.23
C TYR A 125 40.84 28.58 8.20
N THR A 126 41.37 27.36 8.25
CA THR A 126 42.52 27.01 9.09
C THR A 126 43.81 27.67 8.59
N GLU A 127 44.02 27.70 7.26
CA GLU A 127 45.13 28.43 6.64
C GLU A 127 45.05 29.92 6.97
N MET A 128 43.90 30.57 6.73
CA MET A 128 43.73 32.01 7.03
C MET A 128 43.85 32.33 8.52
N LYS A 129 43.40 31.43 9.40
CA LYS A 129 43.62 31.58 10.85
C LYS A 129 45.11 31.57 11.18
N THR A 130 45.86 30.68 10.54
CA THR A 130 47.32 30.54 10.76
C THR A 130 48.06 31.77 10.25
N THR A 131 47.75 32.23 9.02
CA THR A 131 48.36 33.46 8.46
C THR A 131 48.02 34.69 9.30
N LEU A 132 46.80 34.79 9.84
CA LEU A 132 46.39 35.88 10.72
C LEU A 132 47.14 35.87 12.06
N ILE A 133 47.37 34.69 12.64
CA ILE A 133 48.20 34.53 13.85
C ILE A 133 49.65 34.94 13.56
N GLU A 134 50.22 34.52 12.43
CA GLU A 134 51.56 34.93 12.02
C GLU A 134 51.67 36.44 11.81
N ALA A 135 50.71 37.06 11.12
CA ALA A 135 50.67 38.50 10.91
C ALA A 135 50.59 39.24 12.24
N ARG A 136 49.76 38.78 13.18
CA ARG A 136 49.68 39.31 14.55
C ARG A 136 51.03 39.19 15.28
N ASN A 137 51.70 38.04 15.16
CA ASN A 137 53.01 37.82 15.80
C ASN A 137 54.10 38.72 15.20
N ARG A 138 54.08 38.96 13.88
CA ARG A 138 54.99 39.91 13.19
C ARG A 138 54.76 41.35 13.63
N MET A 139 53.52 41.74 13.92
CA MET A 139 53.22 43.05 14.52
C MET A 139 53.75 43.15 15.95
N LYS A 140 53.58 42.08 16.76
CA LYS A 140 54.01 42.07 18.16
C LYS A 140 55.53 42.08 18.33
N SER A 141 56.28 41.35 17.51
CA SER A 141 57.75 41.27 17.62
C SER A 141 58.48 42.58 17.30
N MET A 142 57.82 43.52 16.62
CA MET A 142 58.37 44.86 16.39
C MET A 142 58.20 45.80 17.59
N ASP A 143 57.11 45.65 18.37
CA ASP A 143 56.92 46.42 19.60
C ASP A 143 57.94 46.00 20.68
N ASP A 144 58.35 44.71 20.71
CA ASP A 144 59.33 44.20 21.69
C ASP A 144 60.78 44.62 21.39
N LYS A 145 61.15 44.86 20.11
CA LYS A 145 62.50 45.35 19.75
C LYS A 145 62.78 46.79 20.22
N GLY A 146 61.76 47.55 20.63
CA GLY A 146 61.90 48.90 21.17
C GLY A 146 62.08 49.00 22.68
N GLY A 147 61.90 47.90 23.43
CA GLY A 147 61.78 47.97 24.89
C GLY A 147 60.45 48.57 25.36
N SER A 148 59.99 48.12 26.53
CA SER A 148 58.64 48.39 27.07
C SER A 148 58.28 49.90 27.17
N ALA A 149 59.27 50.77 27.33
CA ALA A 149 59.08 52.23 27.36
C ALA A 149 58.92 52.87 25.96
N ALA A 150 59.48 52.28 24.90
CA ALA A 150 59.32 52.76 23.53
C ALA A 150 58.02 52.28 22.90
N ALA A 151 57.48 51.13 23.31
CA ALA A 151 56.18 50.62 22.84
C ALA A 151 55.00 51.54 23.26
N VAL A 152 55.07 52.16 24.45
CA VAL A 152 54.08 53.15 24.91
C VAL A 152 54.24 54.48 24.17
N LYS A 153 55.47 54.89 23.84
CA LYS A 153 55.74 56.05 22.96
C LYS A 153 55.34 55.79 21.51
N SER A 154 55.51 54.57 20.98
CA SER A 154 55.16 54.21 19.59
C SER A 154 53.66 54.32 19.32
N ARG A 155 52.80 54.01 20.32
CA ARG A 155 51.35 54.24 20.21
C ARG A 155 50.99 55.71 20.07
N ARG A 156 51.76 56.62 20.69
CA ARG A 156 51.57 58.07 20.58
C ARG A 156 52.18 58.63 19.29
N ASP A 157 53.31 58.06 18.84
CA ASP A 157 54.01 58.41 17.60
C ASP A 157 53.34 57.87 16.32
N ARG A 158 52.44 56.86 16.42
CA ARG A 158 51.64 56.34 15.29
C ARG A 158 50.80 57.42 14.59
N TYR A 159 50.47 58.50 15.29
CA TYR A 159 49.72 59.64 14.73
C TYR A 159 50.63 60.78 14.24
N ASP A 160 51.96 60.65 14.36
CA ASP A 160 52.93 61.71 14.05
C ASP A 160 53.61 61.54 12.68
N MET A 161 53.17 60.58 11.86
CA MET A 161 53.72 60.29 10.52
C MET A 161 53.74 61.51 9.59
N SER A 162 52.61 62.23 9.49
CA SER A 162 52.51 63.46 8.67
C SER A 162 53.36 64.59 9.22
N LYS A 163 53.49 64.70 10.55
CA LYS A 163 54.30 65.73 11.21
C LYS A 163 55.80 65.45 11.03
N LEU A 164 56.22 64.20 11.14
CA LEU A 164 57.60 63.76 10.86
C LEU A 164 57.97 63.99 9.40
N ALA A 165 57.06 63.72 8.45
CA ALA A 165 57.28 64.00 7.04
C ALA A 165 57.49 65.50 6.76
N LYS A 166 56.61 66.37 7.31
CA LYS A 166 56.74 67.82 7.19
C LYS A 166 58.03 68.36 7.84
N ASN A 167 58.42 67.80 9.00
CA ASN A 167 59.65 68.18 9.69
C ASN A 167 60.90 67.77 8.89
N LEU A 168 60.89 66.58 8.28
CA LEU A 168 61.99 66.12 7.42
C LEU A 168 62.18 67.07 6.24
N GLU A 169 61.09 67.39 5.55
CA GLU A 169 61.07 68.29 4.39
C GLU A 169 61.52 69.73 4.77
N GLN A 170 61.16 70.20 5.96
CA GLN A 170 61.64 71.49 6.49
C GLN A 170 63.14 71.47 6.79
N ILE A 171 63.66 70.40 7.38
CA ILE A 171 65.10 70.27 7.67
C ILE A 171 65.90 70.17 6.37
N GLU A 172 65.42 69.43 5.37
CA GLU A 172 66.05 69.36 4.05
C GLU A 172 66.09 70.72 3.36
N ARG A 173 64.97 71.48 3.40
CA ARG A 173 64.94 72.87 2.90
C ARG A 173 65.91 73.77 3.66
N ASP A 174 65.96 73.66 4.98
CA ASP A 174 66.87 74.46 5.82
C ASP A 174 68.34 74.17 5.49
N ILE A 175 68.73 72.91 5.29
CA ILE A 175 70.08 72.51 4.89
C ILE A 175 70.44 73.08 3.51
N GLN A 176 69.50 73.10 2.57
CA GLN A 176 69.74 73.55 1.20
C GLN A 176 69.76 75.08 1.05
N THR A 177 68.97 75.80 1.85
CA THR A 177 68.68 77.23 1.63
C THR A 177 69.31 78.16 2.65
N LYS A 178 69.65 77.70 3.86
CA LYS A 178 70.24 78.54 4.91
C LYS A 178 71.77 78.47 4.89
N LYS A 179 72.42 79.61 5.11
CA LYS A 179 73.86 79.66 5.38
C LYS A 179 74.13 79.17 6.81
N LEU A 180 74.39 77.87 6.94
CA LEU A 180 74.62 77.21 8.22
C LEU A 180 76.12 77.14 8.53
N THR A 181 76.48 77.19 9.81
CA THR A 181 77.84 76.82 10.22
C THR A 181 78.03 75.31 10.07
N LYS A 182 79.30 74.87 9.92
CA LYS A 182 79.63 73.45 9.70
C LYS A 182 79.09 72.53 10.81
N ASP A 183 79.00 73.03 12.04
CA ASP A 183 78.46 72.27 13.18
C ASP A 183 76.93 72.24 13.21
N GLU A 184 76.26 73.32 12.79
CA GLU A 184 74.80 73.36 12.66
C GLU A 184 74.31 72.46 11.52
N GLU A 185 75.02 72.47 10.39
CA GLU A 185 74.77 71.58 9.26
C GLU A 185 74.89 70.11 9.69
N ARG A 186 75.97 69.74 10.40
CA ARG A 186 76.14 68.38 10.96
C ARG A 186 75.00 67.98 11.88
N LYS A 187 74.54 68.87 12.76
CA LYS A 187 73.41 68.63 13.66
C LYS A 187 72.10 68.43 12.91
N LEU A 188 71.81 69.25 11.90
CA LEU A 188 70.60 69.12 11.08
C LEU A 188 70.62 67.86 10.23
N VAL A 189 71.76 67.50 9.63
CA VAL A 189 71.93 66.25 8.88
C VAL A 189 71.73 65.03 9.78
N ALA A 190 72.27 65.04 11.00
CA ALA A 190 72.07 63.96 11.96
C ALA A 190 70.58 63.80 12.34
N ARG A 191 69.88 64.91 12.62
CA ARG A 191 68.43 64.92 12.87
C ARG A 191 67.62 64.47 11.67
N SER A 192 67.98 64.89 10.45
CA SER A 192 67.32 64.44 9.22
C SER A 192 67.40 62.93 9.07
N LYS A 193 68.59 62.33 9.26
CA LYS A 193 68.76 60.87 9.23
C LYS A 193 67.95 60.16 10.30
N GLU A 194 67.87 60.70 11.50
CA GLU A 194 67.05 60.16 12.59
C GLU A 194 65.55 60.20 12.25
N ILE A 195 65.06 61.33 11.73
CA ILE A 195 63.65 61.48 11.33
C ILE A 195 63.32 60.56 10.16
N ALA A 196 64.20 60.45 9.16
CA ALA A 196 64.01 59.57 8.01
C ALA A 196 63.93 58.08 8.41
N THR A 197 64.81 57.62 9.31
CA THR A 197 64.79 56.23 9.82
C THR A 197 63.53 55.96 10.67
N LYS A 198 63.09 56.94 11.48
CA LYS A 198 61.85 56.86 12.24
C LYS A 198 60.62 56.80 11.31
N LEU A 199 60.57 57.64 10.28
CA LEU A 199 59.51 57.65 9.27
C LEU A 199 59.44 56.34 8.49
N HIS A 200 60.58 55.79 8.07
CA HIS A 200 60.65 54.50 7.39
C HIS A 200 60.11 53.35 8.27
N SER A 201 60.48 53.34 9.56
CA SER A 201 60.02 52.34 10.52
C SER A 201 58.50 52.43 10.77
N LEU A 202 57.96 53.64 10.88
CA LEU A 202 56.51 53.89 11.02
C LEU A 202 55.73 53.48 9.76
N ASN A 203 56.23 53.81 8.56
CA ASN A 203 55.64 53.36 7.30
C ASN A 203 55.58 51.83 7.20
N ALA A 204 56.65 51.15 7.59
CA ALA A 204 56.69 49.69 7.62
C ALA A 204 55.69 49.08 8.63
N LEU A 205 55.45 49.76 9.77
CA LEU A 205 54.43 49.36 10.75
C LEU A 205 53.01 49.53 10.20
N HIS A 206 52.69 50.69 9.61
CA HIS A 206 51.36 50.94 9.06
C HIS A 206 51.01 49.95 7.95
N LYS A 207 51.96 49.67 7.04
CA LYS A 207 51.76 48.66 6.00
C LYS A 207 51.38 47.28 6.58
N LYS A 208 52.10 46.84 7.61
CA LYS A 208 51.79 45.56 8.29
C LYS A 208 50.46 45.59 9.04
N GLU A 209 50.08 46.73 9.61
CA GLU A 209 48.79 46.92 10.26
C GLU A 209 47.64 46.85 9.25
N ASP A 210 47.79 47.49 8.10
CA ASP A 210 46.82 47.42 6.99
C ASP A 210 46.72 46.00 6.44
N ASP A 211 47.85 45.30 6.24
CA ASP A 211 47.89 43.89 5.84
C ASP A 211 47.12 43.02 6.84
N TYR A 212 47.33 43.24 8.15
CA TYR A 212 46.60 42.52 9.21
C TYR A 212 45.10 42.84 9.20
N ARG A 213 44.71 44.11 9.05
CA ARG A 213 43.30 44.51 8.94
C ARG A 213 42.62 43.84 7.75
N ASN A 214 43.29 43.81 6.59
CA ASN A 214 42.79 43.13 5.39
C ASN A 214 42.63 41.62 5.63
N MET A 215 43.65 40.94 6.15
CA MET A 215 43.58 39.51 6.50
C MET A 215 42.47 39.23 7.52
N SER A 216 42.27 40.12 8.50
CA SER A 216 41.20 40.00 9.51
C SER A 216 39.81 40.12 8.90
N SER A 217 39.62 41.03 7.95
CA SER A 217 38.35 41.15 7.24
C SER A 217 38.05 39.90 6.41
N GLN A 218 39.06 39.33 5.73
CA GLN A 218 38.91 38.10 4.96
C GLN A 218 38.57 36.90 5.86
N TYR A 219 39.24 36.81 7.00
CA TYR A 219 38.98 35.76 8.00
C TYR A 219 37.56 35.81 8.55
N GLU A 220 37.02 36.99 8.89
CA GLU A 220 35.62 37.12 9.34
C GLU A 220 34.62 36.80 8.24
N GLY A 221 34.91 37.19 6.99
CA GLY A 221 34.10 36.78 5.83
C GLY A 221 34.05 35.26 5.69
N LEU A 222 35.19 34.59 5.85
CA LEU A 222 35.30 33.13 5.78
C LEU A 222 34.62 32.43 6.96
N ARG A 223 34.73 32.98 8.17
CA ARG A 223 34.00 32.52 9.36
C ARG A 223 32.49 32.55 9.13
N THR A 224 31.98 33.63 8.55
CA THR A 224 30.55 33.78 8.24
C THR A 224 30.10 32.74 7.22
N LYS A 225 30.89 32.50 6.16
CA LYS A 225 30.62 31.43 5.18
C LYS A 225 30.61 30.06 5.84
N MET A 226 31.58 29.77 6.71
CA MET A 226 31.69 28.51 7.44
C MET A 226 30.44 28.24 8.29
N ASN A 227 29.99 29.24 9.07
CA ASN A 227 28.77 29.13 9.86
C ASN A 227 27.56 28.81 8.99
N LYS A 228 27.39 29.52 7.86
CA LYS A 228 26.31 29.26 6.90
C LYS A 228 26.32 27.83 6.35
N ILE A 229 27.51 27.28 6.07
CA ILE A 229 27.66 25.90 5.61
C ILE A 229 27.23 24.90 6.71
N PHE A 230 27.59 25.17 7.97
CA PHE A 230 27.15 24.34 9.10
C PHE A 230 25.63 24.39 9.28
N ASP A 231 25.02 25.56 9.17
CA ASP A 231 23.56 25.72 9.25
C ASP A 231 22.87 24.94 8.11
N GLN A 232 23.34 25.10 6.88
CA GLN A 232 22.82 24.37 5.72
C GLN A 232 22.97 22.85 5.87
N ARG A 233 24.11 22.38 6.38
CA ARG A 233 24.34 20.95 6.65
C ARG A 233 23.35 20.42 7.68
N SER A 234 23.11 21.18 8.75
CA SER A 234 22.12 20.84 9.78
C SER A 234 20.71 20.77 9.19
N ASP A 235 20.32 21.79 8.41
CA ASP A 235 19.00 21.84 7.77
C ASP A 235 18.75 20.67 6.84
N PHE A 236 19.73 20.31 6.00
CA PHE A 236 19.62 19.13 5.14
C PHE A 236 19.57 17.83 5.94
N GLY A 237 20.36 17.72 7.02
CA GLY A 237 20.29 16.58 7.95
C GLY A 237 18.89 16.40 8.55
N ASN A 238 18.28 17.48 9.02
CA ASN A 238 16.93 17.48 9.58
C ASN A 238 15.87 17.10 8.54
N LYS A 239 15.95 17.66 7.32
CA LYS A 239 15.03 17.33 6.21
C LYS A 239 15.13 15.86 5.81
N ILE A 240 16.35 15.33 5.73
CA ILE A 240 16.59 13.90 5.46
C ILE A 240 16.00 13.03 6.58
N GLY A 241 16.19 13.42 7.84
CA GLY A 241 15.61 12.72 8.98
C GLY A 241 14.08 12.65 8.92
N ASN A 242 13.44 13.79 8.66
CA ASN A 242 11.98 13.87 8.51
C ASN A 242 11.47 13.02 7.34
N LEU A 243 12.13 13.08 6.18
CA LEU A 243 11.75 12.26 5.02
C LEU A 243 11.90 10.76 5.28
N LYS A 244 12.92 10.34 6.03
CA LYS A 244 13.04 8.93 6.42
C LYS A 244 11.89 8.49 7.33
N ALA A 245 11.56 9.31 8.32
CA ALA A 245 10.44 9.02 9.21
C ALA A 245 9.11 8.95 8.43
N ASN A 246 8.86 9.89 7.52
CA ASN A 246 7.69 9.87 6.66
C ASN A 246 7.66 8.61 5.77
N LEU A 247 8.77 8.26 5.13
CA LEU A 247 8.87 7.05 4.31
C LEU A 247 8.56 5.79 5.12
N ASP A 248 9.05 5.69 6.35
CA ASP A 248 8.74 4.56 7.24
C ASP A 248 7.23 4.50 7.54
N THR A 249 6.59 5.65 7.82
CA THR A 249 5.13 5.69 8.02
C THR A 249 4.35 5.30 6.76
N LEU A 250 4.77 5.76 5.58
CA LEU A 250 4.13 5.42 4.31
C LEU A 250 4.32 3.95 3.94
N LEU A 251 5.48 3.36 4.21
CA LEU A 251 5.74 1.94 3.98
C LEU A 251 4.85 1.07 4.88
N ASN A 252 4.72 1.45 6.15
CA ASN A 252 3.82 0.79 7.09
C ASN A 252 2.36 0.93 6.66
N LEU A 253 1.93 2.12 6.24
CA LEU A 253 0.60 2.36 5.68
C LEU A 253 0.35 1.51 4.43
N ARG A 254 1.34 1.41 3.54
CA ARG A 254 1.22 0.59 2.32
C ARG A 254 1.00 -0.88 2.70
N GLU A 255 1.75 -1.40 3.66
CA GLU A 255 1.59 -2.79 4.12
C GLU A 255 0.23 -3.02 4.80
N SER A 256 -0.24 -2.08 5.62
CA SER A 256 -1.56 -2.18 6.25
C SER A 256 -2.67 -2.20 5.20
N LEU A 257 -2.59 -1.34 4.17
CA LEU A 257 -3.54 -1.32 3.06
C LEU A 257 -3.54 -2.65 2.27
N TYR A 258 -2.37 -3.25 2.04
CA TYR A 258 -2.29 -4.58 1.41
C TYR A 258 -2.94 -5.66 2.27
N GLN A 259 -2.75 -5.61 3.58
CA GLN A 259 -3.36 -6.55 4.51
C GLN A 259 -4.88 -6.40 4.57
N ASP A 260 -5.37 -5.17 4.63
CA ASP A 260 -6.81 -4.87 4.58
C ASP A 260 -7.42 -5.39 3.28
N ARG A 261 -6.76 -5.13 2.15
CA ARG A 261 -7.19 -5.61 0.83
C ARG A 261 -7.27 -7.14 0.80
N ARG A 262 -6.27 -7.84 1.34
CA ARG A 262 -6.28 -9.32 1.45
C ARG A 262 -7.47 -9.80 2.27
N THR A 263 -7.79 -9.11 3.37
CA THR A 263 -8.90 -9.44 4.25
C THR A 263 -10.25 -9.26 3.56
N ILE A 264 -10.46 -8.12 2.89
CA ILE A 264 -11.70 -7.85 2.15
C ILE A 264 -11.87 -8.82 0.97
N ILE A 265 -10.79 -9.14 0.24
CA ILE A 265 -10.86 -10.15 -0.84
C ILE A 265 -11.33 -11.51 -0.30
N ARG A 266 -10.88 -11.93 0.89
CA ARG A 266 -11.35 -13.17 1.51
C ARG A 266 -12.85 -13.08 1.85
N ALA A 267 -13.28 -11.98 2.46
CA ALA A 267 -14.69 -11.75 2.78
C ALA A 267 -15.59 -11.78 1.53
N VAL A 268 -15.18 -11.10 0.44
CA VAL A 268 -15.91 -11.11 -0.84
C VAL A 268 -16.00 -12.52 -1.43
N ARG A 269 -14.92 -13.31 -1.37
CA ARG A 269 -14.94 -14.71 -1.83
C ARG A 269 -15.87 -15.57 -0.99
N GLU A 270 -15.88 -15.37 0.32
CA GLU A 270 -16.79 -16.07 1.23
C GLU A 270 -18.25 -15.71 0.95
N ALA A 271 -18.56 -14.42 0.78
CA ALA A 271 -19.90 -13.96 0.39
C ALA A 271 -20.33 -14.56 -0.95
N LYS A 272 -19.43 -14.64 -1.93
CA LYS A 272 -19.68 -15.29 -3.23
C LYS A 272 -19.98 -16.78 -3.10
N ALA A 273 -19.23 -17.51 -2.26
CA ALA A 273 -19.49 -18.92 -2.00
C ALA A 273 -20.85 -19.14 -1.30
N LYS A 274 -21.19 -18.30 -0.31
CA LYS A 274 -22.51 -18.33 0.35
C LYS A 274 -23.63 -18.05 -0.65
N LEU A 275 -23.43 -17.12 -1.58
CA LEU A 275 -24.39 -16.79 -2.62
C LEU A 275 -24.65 -17.99 -3.56
N GLU A 276 -23.60 -18.69 -3.99
CA GLU A 276 -23.72 -19.89 -4.82
C GLU A 276 -24.50 -21.02 -4.10
N MET A 277 -24.25 -21.20 -2.79
CA MET A 277 -25.01 -22.14 -1.97
C MET A 277 -26.50 -21.76 -1.88
N VAL A 278 -26.80 -20.48 -1.65
CA VAL A 278 -28.16 -19.95 -1.60
C VAL A 278 -28.87 -20.12 -2.94
N GLU A 279 -28.19 -19.85 -4.06
CA GLU A 279 -28.74 -20.08 -5.40
C GLU A 279 -29.05 -21.56 -5.64
N THR A 280 -28.17 -22.46 -5.21
CA THR A 280 -28.39 -23.90 -5.30
C THR A 280 -29.63 -24.33 -4.49
N GLN A 281 -29.79 -23.79 -3.28
CA GLN A 281 -30.97 -24.05 -2.44
C GLN A 281 -32.26 -23.49 -3.06
N LEU A 282 -32.23 -22.27 -3.59
CA LEU A 282 -33.37 -21.66 -4.30
C LEU A 282 -33.77 -22.50 -5.52
N ASN A 283 -32.80 -22.94 -6.32
CA ASN A 283 -33.04 -23.80 -7.49
C ASN A 283 -33.64 -25.15 -7.07
N ALA A 284 -33.16 -25.75 -5.98
CA ALA A 284 -33.71 -26.99 -5.45
C ALA A 284 -35.16 -26.83 -4.95
N ILE A 285 -35.48 -25.71 -4.29
CA ILE A 285 -36.86 -25.38 -3.86
C ILE A 285 -37.76 -25.21 -5.09
N GLN A 286 -37.31 -24.46 -6.11
CA GLN A 286 -38.06 -24.27 -7.35
C GLN A 286 -38.30 -25.61 -8.08
N PHE A 287 -37.30 -26.47 -8.15
CA PHE A 287 -37.43 -27.80 -8.73
C PHE A 287 -38.46 -28.66 -7.98
N ARG A 288 -38.44 -28.64 -6.64
CA ARG A 288 -39.45 -29.33 -5.81
C ARG A 288 -40.85 -28.77 -6.04
N LYS A 289 -41.01 -27.43 -6.07
CA LYS A 289 -42.29 -26.78 -6.37
C LYS A 289 -42.82 -27.16 -7.76
N SER A 290 -41.96 -27.15 -8.77
CA SER A 290 -42.32 -27.56 -10.14
C SER A 290 -42.75 -29.03 -10.19
N ARG A 291 -42.04 -29.93 -9.51
CA ARG A 291 -42.40 -31.35 -9.41
C ARG A 291 -43.72 -31.57 -8.68
N GLN A 292 -43.97 -30.84 -7.59
CA GLN A 292 -45.24 -30.87 -6.85
C GLN A 292 -46.40 -30.38 -7.73
N ALA A 293 -46.25 -29.23 -8.39
CA ALA A 293 -47.25 -28.70 -9.31
C ALA A 293 -47.55 -29.65 -10.48
N ALA A 294 -46.52 -30.32 -11.03
CA ALA A 294 -46.69 -31.34 -12.06
C ALA A 294 -47.43 -32.58 -11.53
N ALA A 295 -47.15 -33.02 -10.29
CA ALA A 295 -47.84 -34.13 -9.65
C ALA A 295 -49.31 -33.79 -9.33
N GLU A 296 -49.57 -32.59 -8.81
CA GLU A 296 -50.93 -32.07 -8.57
C GLU A 296 -51.72 -31.96 -9.87
N ASN A 297 -51.11 -31.46 -10.95
CA ASN A 297 -51.76 -31.40 -12.27
C ASN A 297 -52.09 -32.80 -12.81
N ARG A 298 -51.22 -33.80 -12.58
CA ARG A 298 -51.52 -35.21 -12.93
C ARG A 298 -52.66 -35.77 -12.08
N GLN A 299 -52.67 -35.50 -10.78
CA GLN A 299 -53.74 -35.93 -9.87
C GLN A 299 -55.09 -35.26 -10.20
N ARG A 300 -55.09 -33.96 -10.52
CA ARG A 300 -56.29 -33.24 -10.98
C ARG A 300 -56.81 -33.84 -12.28
N ARG A 301 -55.97 -34.13 -13.27
CA ARG A 301 -56.39 -34.83 -14.51
C ARG A 301 -56.99 -36.21 -14.23
N GLN A 302 -56.43 -36.98 -13.30
CA GLN A 302 -57.00 -38.28 -12.89
C GLN A 302 -58.31 -38.15 -12.11
N GLN A 303 -58.47 -37.13 -11.26
CA GLN A 303 -59.74 -36.84 -10.57
C GLN A 303 -60.83 -36.38 -11.53
N TYR A 304 -60.51 -35.57 -12.55
CA TYR A 304 -61.44 -35.22 -13.62
C TYR A 304 -61.88 -36.46 -14.42
N GLN A 305 -60.96 -37.39 -14.72
CA GLN A 305 -61.31 -38.67 -15.36
C GLN A 305 -62.15 -39.60 -14.47
N ARG A 306 -62.01 -39.55 -13.13
CA ARG A 306 -62.85 -40.32 -12.19
C ARG A 306 -64.22 -39.71 -11.91
N ARG A 307 -64.42 -38.42 -12.19
CA ARG A 307 -65.68 -37.70 -11.95
C ARG A 307 -66.61 -37.62 -13.17
N GLN A 308 -66.25 -38.24 -14.29
CA GLN A 308 -67.13 -38.45 -15.45
C GLN A 308 -67.62 -39.92 -15.42
N PRO A 309 -68.82 -40.23 -14.89
CA PRO A 309 -69.40 -41.57 -15.00
C PRO A 309 -69.69 -41.93 -16.47
N ARG A 310 -69.99 -40.93 -17.30
CA ARG A 310 -70.51 -41.09 -18.66
C ARG A 310 -69.48 -41.66 -19.65
N ASP A 311 -68.24 -41.20 -19.57
CA ASP A 311 -67.17 -41.65 -20.48
C ASP A 311 -66.65 -43.07 -20.14
N ASN A 312 -66.87 -43.52 -18.90
CA ASN A 312 -66.45 -44.85 -18.47
C ASN A 312 -67.47 -45.93 -18.88
N GLU A 313 -68.74 -45.54 -19.02
CA GLU A 313 -69.81 -46.35 -19.63
C GLU A 313 -69.60 -46.48 -21.13
N GLU A 314 -69.36 -45.40 -21.88
CA GLU A 314 -69.08 -45.47 -23.32
C GLU A 314 -67.82 -46.30 -23.65
N ARG A 315 -66.81 -46.28 -22.77
CA ARG A 315 -65.60 -47.11 -22.94
C ARG A 315 -65.84 -48.58 -22.58
N ARG A 316 -66.74 -48.88 -21.64
CA ARG A 316 -67.18 -50.26 -21.33
C ARG A 316 -68.15 -50.79 -22.39
N GLU A 317 -69.07 -49.96 -22.86
CA GLU A 317 -70.01 -50.25 -23.93
C GLU A 317 -69.25 -50.48 -25.24
N SER A 318 -68.25 -49.67 -25.60
CA SER A 318 -67.46 -49.93 -26.81
C SER A 318 -66.64 -51.24 -26.75
N LEU A 319 -66.20 -51.65 -25.55
CA LEU A 319 -65.56 -52.95 -25.33
C LEU A 319 -66.56 -54.11 -25.38
N GLN A 320 -67.75 -53.95 -24.78
CA GLN A 320 -68.84 -54.93 -24.84
C GLN A 320 -69.42 -55.07 -26.25
N GLU A 321 -69.60 -53.96 -26.97
CA GLU A 321 -70.12 -53.90 -28.34
C GLU A 321 -69.14 -54.54 -29.33
N ARG A 322 -67.82 -54.38 -29.12
CA ARG A 322 -66.80 -55.14 -29.88
C ARG A 322 -66.86 -56.64 -29.57
N SER A 323 -67.02 -57.01 -28.31
CA SER A 323 -67.13 -58.43 -27.91
C SER A 323 -68.40 -59.07 -28.46
N ARG A 324 -69.52 -58.33 -28.47
CA ARG A 324 -70.80 -58.74 -29.04
C ARG A 324 -70.71 -58.89 -30.56
N ARG A 325 -70.15 -57.92 -31.28
CA ARG A 325 -69.95 -58.03 -32.74
C ARG A 325 -69.02 -59.18 -33.11
N ASN A 326 -68.00 -59.45 -32.30
CA ASN A 326 -67.13 -60.60 -32.52
C ASN A 326 -67.89 -61.93 -32.32
N ARG A 327 -68.72 -62.03 -31.29
CA ARG A 327 -69.58 -63.20 -31.05
C ARG A 327 -70.61 -63.39 -32.17
N GLU A 328 -71.28 -62.33 -32.61
CA GLU A 328 -72.23 -62.38 -33.74
C GLU A 328 -71.53 -62.77 -35.05
N ASN A 329 -70.30 -62.30 -35.30
CA ASN A 329 -69.51 -62.72 -36.47
C ASN A 329 -69.10 -64.20 -36.38
N GLN A 330 -68.72 -64.67 -35.19
CA GLN A 330 -68.40 -66.08 -34.96
C GLN A 330 -69.64 -66.97 -35.14
N GLU A 331 -70.81 -66.53 -34.68
CA GLU A 331 -72.08 -67.24 -34.89
C GLU A 331 -72.45 -67.28 -36.38
N ARG A 332 -72.32 -66.18 -37.12
CA ARG A 332 -72.51 -66.17 -38.58
C ARG A 332 -71.56 -67.12 -39.29
N TRP A 333 -70.30 -67.15 -38.85
CA TRP A 333 -69.30 -68.06 -39.39
C TRP A 333 -69.65 -69.53 -39.10
N ASN A 334 -70.09 -69.84 -37.87
CA ASN A 334 -70.54 -71.17 -37.48
C ASN A 334 -71.78 -71.61 -38.27
N ILE A 335 -72.76 -70.72 -38.48
CA ILE A 335 -73.96 -71.00 -39.29
C ILE A 335 -73.58 -71.33 -40.73
N MET A 336 -72.64 -70.58 -41.33
CA MET A 336 -72.15 -70.90 -42.68
C MET A 336 -71.39 -72.22 -42.72
N LYS A 337 -70.59 -72.54 -41.68
CA LYS A 337 -69.90 -73.84 -41.55
C LYS A 337 -70.90 -74.98 -41.42
N GLU A 338 -71.95 -74.82 -40.62
CA GLU A 338 -73.01 -75.81 -40.43
C GLU A 338 -73.84 -76.01 -41.71
N ALA A 339 -74.19 -74.94 -42.43
CA ALA A 339 -74.88 -75.02 -43.71
C ALA A 339 -74.04 -75.77 -44.76
N ALA A 340 -72.73 -75.52 -44.80
CA ALA A 340 -71.80 -76.24 -45.66
C ALA A 340 -71.69 -77.73 -45.25
N LEU A 341 -71.56 -78.03 -43.96
CA LEU A 341 -71.56 -79.42 -43.46
C LEU A 341 -72.87 -80.15 -43.79
N LYS A 342 -74.01 -79.45 -43.70
CA LYS A 342 -75.31 -80.02 -44.04
C LYS A 342 -75.42 -80.33 -45.54
N LYS A 343 -74.93 -79.44 -46.42
CA LYS A 343 -74.80 -79.69 -47.87
C LYS A 343 -73.92 -80.91 -48.17
N MET A 344 -72.81 -81.04 -47.45
CA MET A 344 -71.93 -82.22 -47.57
C MET A 344 -72.66 -83.50 -47.16
N SER A 345 -73.43 -83.46 -46.06
CA SER A 345 -74.20 -84.61 -45.58
C SER A 345 -75.33 -85.02 -46.52
N SER A 346 -75.89 -84.07 -47.28
CA SER A 346 -76.92 -84.34 -48.30
C SER A 346 -76.34 -84.78 -49.66
N GLY A 347 -75.01 -84.90 -49.78
CA GLY A 347 -74.34 -85.37 -51.00
C GLY A 347 -74.25 -84.33 -52.12
N GLU A 348 -74.49 -83.05 -51.82
CA GLU A 348 -74.40 -81.95 -52.78
C GLU A 348 -72.96 -81.44 -52.89
N LYS A 349 -72.52 -81.04 -54.10
CA LYS A 349 -71.15 -80.57 -54.30
C LYS A 349 -70.94 -79.23 -53.58
N LEU A 350 -69.91 -79.17 -52.73
CA LEU A 350 -69.51 -77.95 -52.05
C LEU A 350 -68.76 -77.00 -53.00
N THR A 351 -68.97 -75.71 -52.83
CA THR A 351 -68.16 -74.67 -53.47
C THR A 351 -66.79 -74.54 -52.80
N PHE A 352 -65.83 -73.90 -53.47
CA PHE A 352 -64.47 -73.73 -52.95
C PHE A 352 -64.44 -72.99 -51.60
N ASP A 353 -65.28 -71.98 -51.43
CA ASP A 353 -65.40 -71.22 -50.18
C ASP A 353 -66.06 -72.03 -49.05
N GLU A 354 -67.04 -72.87 -49.38
CA GLU A 354 -67.68 -73.80 -48.42
C GLU A 354 -66.72 -74.91 -47.98
N MET A 355 -65.89 -75.45 -48.89
CA MET A 355 -64.83 -76.39 -48.53
C MET A 355 -63.77 -75.74 -47.65
N ARG A 356 -63.39 -74.49 -47.94
CA ARG A 356 -62.47 -73.75 -47.08
C ARG A 356 -63.05 -73.53 -45.68
N LEU A 357 -64.33 -73.20 -45.56
CA LEU A 357 -64.98 -73.02 -44.26
C LEU A 357 -64.96 -74.26 -43.36
N ILE A 358 -65.01 -75.46 -43.95
CA ILE A 358 -65.04 -76.74 -43.21
C ILE A 358 -63.63 -77.23 -42.86
N TYR A 359 -62.69 -77.14 -43.81
CA TYR A 359 -61.38 -77.79 -43.71
C TYR A 359 -60.22 -76.85 -43.31
N ASP A 360 -60.39 -75.53 -43.36
CA ASP A 360 -59.37 -74.54 -42.95
C ASP A 360 -59.43 -74.30 -41.42
N GLU A 361 -59.23 -75.35 -40.63
CA GLU A 361 -58.95 -75.25 -39.19
C GLU A 361 -57.44 -75.10 -38.96
N GLY A 362 -56.92 -73.86 -39.00
CA GLY A 362 -55.52 -73.66 -38.61
C GLY A 362 -54.74 -72.46 -39.15
N SER A 363 -55.35 -71.29 -39.37
CA SER A 363 -54.58 -70.04 -39.50
C SER A 363 -55.03 -68.96 -38.51
N SER A 364 -55.14 -69.35 -37.23
CA SER A 364 -55.08 -68.38 -36.13
C SER A 364 -53.62 -68.18 -35.76
N SER A 365 -52.92 -67.37 -36.55
CA SER A 365 -51.66 -66.74 -36.15
C SER A 365 -51.99 -65.40 -35.51
N ASP A 366 -52.12 -65.41 -34.19
CA ASP A 366 -51.73 -64.32 -33.28
C ASP A 366 -51.49 -64.91 -31.88
#